data_AF-W5LMG1-F1
#
_entry.id   AF-W5LMG1-F1
#
_cell.length_a   1.000
_cell.length_b   1.000
_cell.length_c   1.000
_cell.angle_alpha   90.00
_cell.angle_beta   90.00
_cell.angle_gamma   90.00
#
_symmetry.space_group_name_H-M   'P 1'
#
loop_
_entity.id
_entity.type
_entity.pdbx_description
1 polymer ?
#
loop_
_entity_poly.entity_id
_entity_poly.type
_entity_poly.pdbx_seq_one_letter_code
_entity_poly.pdbx_strand_id
1 'polypeptide(L)'
;MIIFRQPTGVRLFPTAPGFVGVAEVVQGGVASSCFRVSTQAARGATALFRVHHQCSPIHYVELKRTVEALTTRCAEVPSNITSQRRRWVSDPGSQSFRAAAFLIQALTGFQQACRLAEECVTETSVKENKPTAPDEQNEDTLESLCVCLLHCCDTAIIPTVTFSLSPSVSPAFATKLASSGFIRLALEHKARLCPGNRHSSLNAACCDFLLKLCVCLLSQPESFTPSHQQGVEEVEYVLRDCLLSLCCHACDWPLVLADVPAENQTLQFCLLHLLYLSLLHGDRLLPDATLFSSVVRFVCLMQEQHNSLPPSVQQSALYLLAATQENNPDLDWVIHYTPVLHWTG
;
A
#
# COMPACT_ATOMS: atom_id res chain seq x y z
N MET A 1 -6.74 -26.48 -0.18
CA MET A 1 -5.84 -25.80 -1.13
C MET A 1 -4.40 -25.93 -0.62
N ILE A 2 -3.50 -26.56 -1.37
CA ILE A 2 -2.08 -26.78 -0.99
C ILE A 2 -1.16 -25.69 -1.59
N ILE A 3 -1.69 -24.88 -2.51
CA ILE A 3 -0.93 -23.97 -3.38
C ILE A 3 -0.23 -22.86 -2.60
N PHE A 4 -0.84 -22.31 -1.56
CA PHE A 4 -0.18 -21.30 -0.73
C PHE A 4 0.96 -21.87 0.13
N ARG A 5 1.06 -23.20 0.27
CA ARG A 5 2.19 -23.87 0.94
C ARG A 5 3.38 -24.09 0.00
N GLN A 6 3.24 -23.78 -1.28
CA GLN A 6 4.31 -23.97 -2.26
C GLN A 6 5.37 -22.87 -2.14
N PRO A 7 6.67 -23.20 -2.29
CA PRO A 7 7.75 -22.23 -2.29
C PRO A 7 7.58 -21.20 -3.40
N THR A 8 7.98 -19.96 -3.14
CA THR A 8 7.81 -18.83 -4.07
C THR A 8 8.57 -18.98 -5.39
N GLY A 9 9.68 -19.72 -5.41
CA GLY A 9 10.55 -19.87 -6.59
C GLY A 9 10.23 -21.07 -7.50
N VAL A 10 9.19 -21.86 -7.21
CA VAL A 10 8.86 -23.05 -8.00
C VAL A 10 7.87 -22.68 -9.09
N ARG A 11 8.16 -23.08 -10.35
CA ARG A 11 7.16 -23.03 -11.42
C ARG A 11 6.08 -24.07 -11.20
N LEU A 12 4.93 -23.62 -10.71
CA LEU A 12 3.80 -24.51 -10.41
C LEU A 12 2.98 -24.89 -11.64
N PHE A 13 2.86 -24.00 -12.60
CA PHE A 13 2.00 -24.20 -13.77
C PHE A 13 2.83 -24.09 -15.04
N PRO A 14 3.38 -25.19 -15.56
CA PRO A 14 4.12 -25.16 -16.82
C PRO A 14 3.19 -24.98 -18.03
N THR A 15 1.88 -25.21 -17.89
CA THR A 15 0.89 -25.14 -18.97
C THR A 15 -0.41 -24.48 -18.53
N ALA A 16 -1.12 -23.84 -19.47
CA ALA A 16 -2.38 -23.14 -19.25
C ALA A 16 -3.52 -23.96 -18.60
N PRO A 17 -3.85 -25.20 -19.03
CA PRO A 17 -5.06 -25.88 -18.53
C PRO A 17 -5.01 -26.17 -17.02
N GLY A 18 -3.82 -26.49 -16.50
CA GLY A 18 -3.63 -26.69 -15.06
C GLY A 18 -3.80 -25.39 -14.25
N PHE A 19 -3.38 -24.26 -14.81
CA PHE A 19 -3.57 -22.94 -14.20
C PHE A 19 -5.05 -22.57 -14.17
N VAL A 20 -5.75 -22.69 -15.31
CA VAL A 20 -7.19 -22.39 -15.44
C VAL A 20 -8.01 -23.23 -14.45
N GLY A 21 -7.82 -24.55 -14.42
CA GLY A 21 -8.59 -25.42 -13.52
C GLY A 21 -8.35 -25.10 -12.04
N VAL A 22 -7.16 -24.67 -11.67
CA VAL A 22 -6.90 -24.18 -10.30
C VAL A 22 -7.56 -22.83 -10.05
N ALA A 23 -7.46 -21.89 -11.00
CA ALA A 23 -8.05 -20.56 -10.89
C ALA A 23 -9.56 -20.66 -10.68
N GLU A 24 -10.25 -21.51 -11.43
CA GLU A 24 -11.68 -21.79 -11.28
C GLU A 24 -12.04 -22.30 -9.87
N VAL A 25 -11.27 -23.26 -9.33
CA VAL A 25 -11.51 -23.78 -7.97
C VAL A 25 -11.25 -22.69 -6.92
N VAL A 26 -10.24 -21.84 -7.12
CA VAL A 26 -9.98 -20.70 -6.25
C VAL A 26 -11.13 -19.70 -6.31
N GLN A 27 -11.59 -19.33 -7.50
CA GLN A 27 -12.72 -18.41 -7.71
C GLN A 27 -14.00 -18.93 -7.04
N GLY A 28 -14.35 -20.21 -7.26
CA GLY A 28 -15.49 -20.84 -6.59
C GLY A 28 -15.34 -20.91 -5.07
N GLY A 29 -14.12 -21.13 -4.57
CA GLY A 29 -13.81 -21.08 -3.15
C GLY A 29 -13.96 -19.69 -2.55
N VAL A 30 -13.58 -18.63 -3.27
CA VAL A 30 -13.74 -17.22 -2.84
C VAL A 30 -15.21 -16.86 -2.73
N ALA A 31 -16.04 -17.29 -3.69
CA ALA A 31 -17.49 -17.08 -3.69
C ALA A 31 -18.25 -17.84 -2.59
N SER A 32 -17.59 -18.72 -1.83
CA SER A 32 -18.21 -19.47 -0.73
C SER A 32 -18.83 -18.56 0.34
N SER A 33 -20.04 -18.90 0.78
CA SER A 33 -20.71 -18.26 1.92
C SER A 33 -19.96 -18.47 3.25
N CYS A 34 -19.18 -19.55 3.37
CA CYS A 34 -18.34 -19.83 4.53
C CYS A 34 -17.03 -19.04 4.50
N PHE A 35 -16.88 -18.06 5.40
CA PHE A 35 -15.68 -17.22 5.49
C PHE A 35 -14.37 -17.99 5.69
N ARG A 36 -14.40 -19.17 6.33
CA ARG A 36 -13.19 -19.99 6.48
C ARG A 36 -12.71 -20.55 5.14
N VAL A 37 -13.66 -20.98 4.30
CA VAL A 37 -13.38 -21.49 2.95
C VAL A 37 -12.93 -20.34 2.06
N SER A 38 -13.65 -19.21 2.08
CA SER A 38 -13.30 -18.04 1.27
C SER A 38 -11.94 -17.45 1.66
N THR A 39 -11.60 -17.41 2.96
CA THR A 39 -10.26 -16.95 3.41
C THR A 39 -9.18 -17.90 2.89
N GLN A 40 -9.41 -19.21 2.94
CA GLN A 40 -8.44 -20.18 2.46
C GLN A 40 -8.30 -20.14 0.93
N ALA A 41 -9.39 -19.89 0.21
CA ALA A 41 -9.38 -19.69 -1.23
C ALA A 41 -8.66 -18.37 -1.60
N ALA A 42 -8.89 -17.29 -0.86
CA ALA A 42 -8.19 -16.02 -1.04
C ALA A 42 -6.66 -16.17 -0.83
N ARG A 43 -6.21 -17.01 0.12
CA ARG A 43 -4.79 -17.41 0.21
C ARG A 43 -4.29 -18.13 -1.03
N GLY A 44 -5.12 -18.99 -1.61
CA GLY A 44 -4.86 -19.64 -2.89
C GLY A 44 -4.72 -18.62 -4.02
N ALA A 45 -5.62 -17.63 -4.10
CA ALA A 45 -5.55 -16.53 -5.06
C ALA A 45 -4.25 -15.72 -4.90
N THR A 46 -3.89 -15.35 -3.67
CA THR A 46 -2.61 -14.68 -3.38
C THR A 46 -1.42 -15.46 -3.93
N ALA A 47 -1.44 -16.80 -3.84
CA ALA A 47 -0.38 -17.63 -4.40
C ALA A 47 -0.46 -17.72 -5.93
N LEU A 48 -1.66 -17.69 -6.52
CA LEU A 48 -1.84 -17.63 -7.97
C LEU A 48 -1.29 -16.35 -8.59
N PHE A 49 -1.19 -15.25 -7.83
CA PHE A 49 -0.64 -13.99 -8.35
C PHE A 49 0.90 -13.91 -8.28
N ARG A 50 1.63 -14.98 -7.94
CA ARG A 50 3.10 -14.94 -7.98
C ARG A 50 3.59 -15.11 -9.41
N VAL A 51 4.59 -14.35 -9.85
CA VAL A 51 5.14 -14.47 -11.23
C VAL A 51 5.61 -15.89 -11.55
N HIS A 52 6.27 -16.57 -10.61
CA HIS A 52 6.73 -17.94 -10.81
C HIS A 52 5.60 -18.97 -10.79
N HIS A 53 4.41 -18.62 -10.31
CA HIS A 53 3.23 -19.49 -10.36
C HIS A 53 2.36 -19.21 -11.60
N GLN A 54 2.84 -18.42 -12.56
CA GLN A 54 2.11 -18.25 -13.81
C GLN A 54 2.38 -19.39 -14.79
N CYS A 55 1.40 -19.60 -15.66
CA CYS A 55 1.59 -20.33 -16.91
C CYS A 55 2.39 -19.51 -17.93
N SER A 56 2.92 -20.18 -18.95
CA SER A 56 3.59 -19.54 -20.07
C SER A 56 2.89 -19.96 -21.38
N PRO A 57 2.23 -19.03 -22.11
CA PRO A 57 2.04 -17.60 -21.78
C PRO A 57 1.14 -17.37 -20.55
N ILE A 58 1.18 -16.16 -19.98
CA ILE A 58 0.30 -15.77 -18.87
C ILE A 58 -1.14 -15.67 -19.36
N HIS A 59 -2.08 -16.20 -18.57
CA HIS A 59 -3.53 -16.09 -18.80
C HIS A 59 -4.13 -14.95 -17.97
N TYR A 60 -4.07 -13.73 -18.50
CA TYR A 60 -4.58 -12.50 -17.87
C TYR A 60 -6.10 -12.54 -17.62
N VAL A 61 -6.87 -13.20 -18.48
CA VAL A 61 -8.32 -13.37 -18.31
C VAL A 61 -8.66 -14.07 -16.98
N GLU A 62 -7.93 -15.14 -16.62
CA GLU A 62 -8.17 -15.83 -15.35
C GLU A 62 -7.70 -15.02 -14.14
N LEU A 63 -6.63 -14.24 -14.31
CA LEU A 63 -6.16 -13.31 -13.29
C LEU A 63 -7.21 -12.24 -13.01
N LYS A 64 -7.78 -11.62 -14.06
CA LYS A 64 -8.88 -10.67 -13.96
C LYS A 64 -10.08 -11.25 -13.23
N ARG A 65 -10.57 -12.42 -13.64
CA ARG A 65 -11.71 -13.08 -12.97
C ARG A 65 -11.44 -13.37 -11.50
N THR A 66 -10.21 -13.73 -11.16
CA THR A 66 -9.80 -13.97 -9.78
C THR A 66 -9.79 -12.68 -8.96
N VAL A 67 -9.30 -11.57 -9.54
CA VAL A 67 -9.35 -10.22 -8.94
C VAL A 67 -10.80 -9.79 -8.73
N GLU A 68 -11.64 -9.91 -9.75
CA GLU A 68 -13.06 -9.59 -9.69
C GLU A 68 -13.76 -10.40 -8.59
N ALA A 69 -13.57 -11.73 -8.55
CA ALA A 69 -14.15 -12.57 -7.51
C ALA A 69 -13.75 -12.14 -6.09
N LEU A 70 -12.48 -11.78 -5.87
CA LEU A 70 -12.03 -11.25 -4.57
C LEU A 70 -12.73 -9.93 -4.24
N THR A 71 -12.79 -9.01 -5.20
CA THR A 71 -13.27 -7.65 -4.99
C THR A 71 -14.80 -7.58 -4.84
N THR A 72 -15.56 -8.34 -5.63
CA THR A 72 -17.01 -8.51 -5.45
C THR A 72 -17.31 -9.05 -4.06
N ARG A 73 -16.58 -10.08 -3.62
CA ARG A 73 -16.79 -10.66 -2.29
C ARG A 73 -16.42 -9.70 -1.17
N CYS A 74 -15.41 -8.85 -1.35
CA CYS A 74 -15.10 -7.77 -0.43
C CYS A 74 -16.28 -6.81 -0.24
N ALA A 75 -16.95 -6.39 -1.33
CA ALA A 75 -18.07 -5.45 -1.27
C ALA A 75 -19.30 -5.99 -0.51
N GLU A 76 -19.48 -7.32 -0.47
CA GLU A 76 -20.57 -7.98 0.27
C GLU A 76 -20.32 -8.10 1.79
N VAL A 77 -19.07 -7.97 2.24
CA VAL A 77 -18.71 -8.06 3.66
C VAL A 77 -19.32 -6.92 4.50
N PRO A 78 -19.17 -5.63 4.12
CA PRO A 78 -19.88 -4.48 4.66
C PRO A 78 -21.36 -4.68 4.98
N SER A 79 -22.14 -5.20 4.04
CA SER A 79 -23.59 -5.32 4.11
C SER A 79 -24.07 -6.33 5.17
N ASN A 80 -23.20 -7.26 5.58
CA ASN A 80 -23.48 -8.22 6.65
C ASN A 80 -23.17 -7.67 8.06
N ILE A 81 -22.41 -6.57 8.15
CA ILE A 81 -21.91 -6.01 9.41
C ILE A 81 -22.90 -4.98 10.00
N THR A 82 -23.70 -4.32 9.16
CA THR A 82 -24.66 -3.28 9.57
C THR A 82 -25.80 -3.79 10.46
N SER A 83 -26.11 -5.09 10.43
CA SER A 83 -27.14 -5.70 11.29
C SER A 83 -26.66 -6.01 12.73
N GLN A 84 -25.34 -5.98 13.00
CA GLN A 84 -24.74 -6.36 14.29
C GLN A 84 -23.77 -5.31 14.86
N ARG A 85 -24.11 -4.03 14.71
CA ARG A 85 -23.30 -2.84 15.07
C ARG A 85 -22.83 -2.73 16.54
N ARG A 86 -23.13 -3.69 17.43
CA ARG A 86 -22.85 -3.60 18.88
C ARG A 86 -21.90 -4.66 19.47
N ARG A 87 -21.21 -5.48 18.68
CA ARG A 87 -20.32 -6.50 19.26
C ARG A 87 -19.09 -6.82 18.39
N TRP A 88 -18.16 -5.88 18.31
CA TRP A 88 -16.78 -6.13 17.86
C TRP A 88 -15.86 -6.55 19.01
N VAL A 89 -16.44 -7.06 20.10
CA VAL A 89 -15.68 -7.56 21.25
C VAL A 89 -15.31 -9.02 20.98
N SER A 90 -14.07 -9.22 20.54
CA SER A 90 -13.14 -10.28 20.93
C SER A 90 -13.71 -11.69 21.16
N ASP A 91 -14.40 -12.28 20.17
CA ASP A 91 -14.53 -13.73 20.07
C ASP A 91 -13.91 -14.22 18.75
N PRO A 92 -12.78 -14.96 18.79
CA PRO A 92 -12.14 -15.59 17.62
C PRO A 92 -13.09 -16.54 16.86
N GLY A 93 -14.18 -16.99 17.50
CA GLY A 93 -15.23 -17.80 16.90
C GLY A 93 -16.29 -17.02 16.10
N SER A 94 -16.37 -15.70 16.26
CA SER A 94 -17.47 -14.88 15.72
C SER A 94 -17.44 -14.74 14.19
N GLN A 95 -18.62 -14.51 13.59
CA GLN A 95 -18.72 -14.26 12.15
C GLN A 95 -17.99 -12.97 11.74
N SER A 96 -18.02 -11.92 12.56
CA SER A 96 -17.33 -10.65 12.32
C SER A 96 -15.81 -10.81 12.24
N PHE A 97 -15.21 -11.59 13.16
CA PHE A 97 -13.78 -11.89 13.12
C PHE A 97 -13.38 -12.64 11.84
N ARG A 98 -14.20 -13.61 11.42
CA ARG A 98 -13.96 -14.37 10.19
C ARG A 98 -14.11 -13.53 8.92
N ALA A 99 -15.07 -12.60 8.91
CA ALA A 99 -15.26 -11.65 7.83
C ALA A 99 -14.08 -10.67 7.71
N ALA A 100 -13.58 -10.16 8.83
CA ALA A 100 -12.37 -9.34 8.86
C ALA A 100 -11.12 -10.11 8.39
N ALA A 101 -10.96 -11.36 8.82
CA ALA A 101 -9.86 -12.22 8.38
C ALA A 101 -9.90 -12.48 6.86
N PHE A 102 -11.10 -12.70 6.30
CA PHE A 102 -11.29 -12.81 4.86
C PHE A 102 -10.91 -11.50 4.15
N LEU A 103 -11.41 -10.35 4.63
CA LEU A 103 -11.17 -9.05 4.02
C LEU A 103 -9.66 -8.74 3.94
N ILE A 104 -8.93 -8.94 5.04
CA ILE A 104 -7.46 -8.78 5.07
C ILE A 104 -6.81 -9.66 4.00
N GLN A 105 -7.21 -10.92 3.91
CA GLN A 105 -6.63 -11.86 2.97
C GLN A 105 -6.96 -11.52 1.51
N ALA A 106 -8.18 -11.08 1.22
CA ALA A 106 -8.60 -10.68 -0.11
C ALA A 106 -7.84 -9.43 -0.58
N LEU A 107 -7.65 -8.45 0.31
CA LEU A 107 -6.82 -7.28 0.05
C LEU A 107 -5.35 -7.67 -0.18
N THR A 108 -4.81 -8.63 0.57
CA THR A 108 -3.47 -9.18 0.31
C THR A 108 -3.39 -9.84 -1.06
N GLY A 109 -4.43 -10.60 -1.46
CA GLY A 109 -4.51 -11.18 -2.81
C GLY A 109 -4.53 -10.12 -3.91
N PHE A 110 -5.35 -9.09 -3.75
CA PHE A 110 -5.41 -7.95 -4.67
C PHE A 110 -4.05 -7.24 -4.81
N GLN A 111 -3.36 -6.99 -3.70
CA GLN A 111 -1.99 -6.44 -3.72
C GLN A 111 -1.01 -7.33 -4.49
N GLN A 112 -1.08 -8.65 -4.34
CA GLN A 112 -0.19 -9.52 -5.11
C GLN A 112 -0.52 -9.49 -6.60
N ALA A 113 -1.79 -9.33 -6.99
CA ALA A 113 -2.16 -9.15 -8.40
C ALA A 113 -1.58 -7.85 -8.98
N CYS A 114 -1.59 -6.78 -8.19
CA CYS A 114 -0.91 -5.53 -8.53
C CYS A 114 0.60 -5.73 -8.75
N ARG A 115 1.29 -6.39 -7.81
CA ARG A 115 2.73 -6.69 -7.93
C ARG A 115 3.04 -7.56 -9.15
N LEU A 116 2.20 -8.55 -9.44
CA LEU A 116 2.34 -9.37 -10.64
C LEU A 116 2.32 -8.51 -11.91
N ALA A 117 1.36 -7.58 -12.00
CA ALA A 117 1.27 -6.69 -13.14
C ALA A 117 2.56 -5.86 -13.30
N GLU A 118 3.13 -5.37 -12.20
CA GLU A 118 4.40 -4.64 -12.20
C GLU A 118 5.59 -5.51 -12.63
N GLU A 119 5.69 -6.73 -12.10
CA GLU A 119 6.72 -7.71 -12.46
C GLU A 119 6.62 -8.11 -13.94
N CYS A 120 5.40 -8.18 -14.50
CA CYS A 120 5.19 -8.43 -15.92
C CYS A 120 5.63 -7.25 -16.82
N VAL A 121 5.60 -6.01 -16.31
CA VAL A 121 6.12 -4.84 -17.05
C VAL A 121 7.65 -4.84 -17.09
N THR A 122 8.31 -5.27 -16.00
CA THR A 122 9.78 -5.24 -15.89
C THR A 122 10.44 -6.45 -16.55
N GLU A 123 9.80 -7.62 -16.54
CA GLU A 123 10.30 -8.82 -17.23
C GLU A 123 9.89 -8.84 -18.71
N THR A 124 10.72 -8.22 -19.57
CA THR A 124 10.64 -8.32 -21.05
C THR A 124 10.64 -9.76 -21.62
N SER A 125 10.86 -10.78 -20.77
CA SER A 125 10.92 -12.20 -21.15
C SER A 125 9.60 -12.98 -21.01
N VAL A 126 8.58 -12.39 -20.39
CA VAL A 126 7.23 -12.97 -20.35
C VAL A 126 6.48 -12.55 -21.62
N LYS A 127 6.88 -13.22 -22.70
CA LYS A 127 6.50 -12.96 -24.10
C LYS A 127 5.03 -12.57 -24.24
N GLU A 128 4.85 -11.38 -24.81
CA GLU A 128 3.66 -10.96 -25.53
C GLU A 128 3.04 -12.15 -26.27
N ASN A 129 1.74 -12.32 -26.07
CA ASN A 129 0.92 -13.12 -26.96
C ASN A 129 1.19 -12.63 -28.39
N LYS A 130 1.64 -13.55 -29.25
CA LYS A 130 1.96 -13.33 -30.68
C LYS A 130 0.92 -12.38 -31.30
N PRO A 131 1.33 -11.36 -32.08
CA PRO A 131 0.37 -10.40 -32.64
C PRO A 131 -0.62 -11.13 -33.55
N THR A 132 -1.87 -11.20 -33.09
CA THR A 132 -3.02 -11.61 -33.91
C THR A 132 -3.53 -10.38 -34.66
N ALA A 133 -4.14 -10.63 -35.82
CA ALA A 133 -4.61 -9.65 -36.80
C ALA A 133 -5.40 -8.45 -36.20
N PRO A 134 -5.42 -7.29 -36.88
CA PRO A 134 -5.74 -5.97 -36.29
C PRO A 134 -7.23 -5.70 -36.01
N ASP A 135 -8.06 -6.73 -35.79
CA ASP A 135 -9.52 -6.56 -35.66
C ASP A 135 -10.16 -7.31 -34.47
N GLU A 136 -9.36 -7.94 -33.60
CA GLU A 136 -9.85 -8.53 -32.35
C GLU A 136 -9.21 -7.80 -31.16
N GLN A 137 -10.03 -7.10 -30.38
CA GLN A 137 -9.62 -6.47 -29.14
C GLN A 137 -9.17 -7.57 -28.17
N ASN A 138 -7.86 -7.82 -28.11
CA ASN A 138 -7.29 -8.93 -27.34
C ASN A 138 -7.47 -8.63 -25.83
N GLU A 139 -8.54 -9.18 -25.24
CA GLU A 139 -8.84 -9.02 -23.82
C GLU A 139 -7.85 -9.73 -22.89
N ASP A 140 -6.95 -10.58 -23.42
CA ASP A 140 -5.96 -11.35 -22.66
C ASP A 140 -4.57 -10.68 -22.71
N THR A 141 -4.52 -9.45 -22.21
CA THR A 141 -3.32 -8.59 -22.21
C THR A 141 -3.01 -8.06 -20.82
N LEU A 142 -1.75 -7.67 -20.60
CA LEU A 142 -1.34 -7.00 -19.37
C LEU A 142 -2.10 -5.67 -19.17
N GLU A 143 -2.36 -4.95 -20.26
CA GLU A 143 -3.15 -3.72 -20.24
C GLU A 143 -4.57 -3.96 -19.70
N SER A 144 -5.24 -5.03 -20.17
CA SER A 144 -6.59 -5.35 -19.71
C SER A 144 -6.63 -5.75 -18.22
N LEU A 145 -5.57 -6.43 -17.72
CA LEU A 145 -5.43 -6.74 -16.30
C LEU A 145 -5.24 -5.46 -15.47
N CYS A 146 -4.39 -4.54 -15.91
CA CYS A 146 -4.23 -3.25 -15.26
C CYS A 146 -5.56 -2.50 -15.18
N VAL A 147 -6.31 -2.39 -16.29
CA VAL A 147 -7.64 -1.75 -16.29
C VAL A 147 -8.60 -2.42 -15.31
N CYS A 148 -8.61 -3.76 -15.23
CA CYS A 148 -9.44 -4.51 -14.28
C CYS A 148 -9.05 -4.20 -12.81
N LEU A 149 -7.76 -4.23 -12.48
CA LEU A 149 -7.28 -3.88 -11.14
C LEU A 149 -7.75 -2.47 -10.73
N LEU A 150 -7.62 -1.50 -11.63
CA LEU A 150 -8.06 -0.13 -11.38
C LEU A 150 -9.58 -0.04 -11.18
N HIS A 151 -10.37 -0.69 -12.04
CA HIS A 151 -11.82 -0.72 -11.90
C HIS A 151 -12.26 -1.34 -10.58
N CYS A 152 -11.61 -2.42 -10.15
CA CYS A 152 -11.85 -3.09 -8.87
C CYS A 152 -11.45 -2.21 -7.67
N CYS A 153 -10.39 -1.40 -7.78
CA CYS A 153 -10.05 -0.39 -6.77
C CYS A 153 -11.22 0.58 -6.54
N ASP A 154 -11.71 1.19 -7.62
CA ASP A 154 -12.72 2.24 -7.59
C ASP A 154 -14.08 1.73 -7.10
N THR A 155 -14.52 0.58 -7.62
CA THR A 155 -15.88 0.07 -7.40
C THR A 155 -16.04 -0.74 -6.12
N ALA A 156 -14.97 -1.37 -5.63
CA ALA A 156 -15.08 -2.35 -4.57
C ALA A 156 -14.08 -2.13 -3.45
N ILE A 157 -12.78 -2.07 -3.73
CA ILE A 157 -11.76 -2.03 -2.67
C ILE A 157 -11.87 -0.74 -1.85
N ILE A 158 -11.93 0.42 -2.50
CA ILE A 158 -12.01 1.72 -1.81
C ILE A 158 -13.32 1.87 -1.01
N PRO A 159 -14.52 1.60 -1.58
CA PRO A 159 -15.75 1.61 -0.81
C PRO A 159 -15.75 0.62 0.36
N THR A 160 -15.25 -0.60 0.15
CA THR A 160 -15.21 -1.64 1.18
C THR A 160 -14.31 -1.24 2.33
N VAL A 161 -13.11 -0.75 2.05
CA VAL A 161 -12.18 -0.28 3.09
C VAL A 161 -12.76 0.94 3.80
N THR A 162 -13.29 1.92 3.06
CA THR A 162 -13.90 3.12 3.64
C THR A 162 -15.08 2.76 4.56
N PHE A 163 -15.93 1.81 4.17
CA PHE A 163 -17.10 1.40 4.94
C PHE A 163 -16.78 0.47 6.12
N SER A 164 -15.81 -0.43 5.95
CA SER A 164 -15.44 -1.42 6.98
C SER A 164 -14.70 -0.79 8.17
N LEU A 165 -14.18 0.43 7.99
CA LEU A 165 -13.57 1.24 9.04
C LEU A 165 -14.65 2.00 9.82
N SER A 166 -15.27 1.34 10.81
CA SER A 166 -15.99 2.04 11.91
C SER A 166 -14.96 2.74 12.82
N PRO A 167 -15.22 3.93 13.39
CA PRO A 167 -14.27 4.67 14.24
C PRO A 167 -13.67 3.87 15.42
N SER A 168 -14.33 2.79 15.86
CA SER A 168 -13.94 1.95 16.99
C SER A 168 -13.10 0.71 16.65
N VAL A 169 -12.99 0.32 15.36
CA VAL A 169 -12.27 -0.88 14.89
C VAL A 169 -11.23 -0.52 13.82
N SER A 170 -11.33 0.68 13.27
CA SER A 170 -10.38 1.26 12.33
C SER A 170 -8.90 1.17 12.74
N PRO A 171 -8.50 1.33 14.01
CA PRO A 171 -7.08 1.54 14.30
C PRO A 171 -6.24 0.26 14.13
N ALA A 172 -6.73 -0.90 14.57
CA ALA A 172 -6.01 -2.18 14.43
C ALA A 172 -5.93 -2.67 12.98
N PHE A 173 -6.98 -2.44 12.21
CA PHE A 173 -7.00 -2.80 10.78
C PHE A 173 -6.13 -1.86 9.95
N ALA A 174 -6.13 -0.55 10.23
CA ALA A 174 -5.23 0.41 9.60
C ALA A 174 -3.76 0.03 9.83
N THR A 175 -3.37 -0.29 11.07
CA THR A 175 -2.02 -0.80 11.39
C THR A 175 -1.71 -2.07 10.61
N LYS A 176 -2.68 -2.98 10.44
CA LYS A 176 -2.47 -4.19 9.66
C LYS A 176 -2.31 -3.92 8.17
N LEU A 177 -3.06 -2.98 7.60
CA LEU A 177 -2.90 -2.55 6.21
C LEU A 177 -1.52 -1.92 6.00
N ALA A 178 -1.15 -0.96 6.84
CA ALA A 178 0.15 -0.30 6.77
C ALA A 178 1.29 -1.33 6.87
N SER A 179 1.31 -2.17 7.92
CA SER A 179 2.31 -3.24 8.06
C SER A 179 2.31 -4.32 6.96
N SER A 180 1.29 -4.34 6.10
CA SER A 180 1.24 -5.22 4.91
C SER A 180 1.73 -4.54 3.63
N GLY A 181 2.16 -3.28 3.70
CA GLY A 181 2.77 -2.59 2.57
C GLY A 181 1.82 -1.71 1.75
N PHE A 182 0.68 -1.31 2.30
CA PHE A 182 -0.36 -0.62 1.54
C PHE A 182 -0.07 0.85 1.26
N ILE A 183 0.74 1.52 2.10
CA ILE A 183 1.17 2.89 1.82
C ILE A 183 2.10 2.87 0.61
N ARG A 184 3.10 1.98 0.62
CA ARG A 184 4.03 1.79 -0.50
C ARG A 184 3.34 1.41 -1.79
N LEU A 185 2.43 0.44 -1.73
CA LEU A 185 1.68 -0.02 -2.91
C LEU A 185 0.92 1.13 -3.58
N ALA A 186 0.17 1.92 -2.82
CA ALA A 186 -0.60 3.02 -3.37
C ALA A 186 0.30 4.10 -4.01
N LEU A 187 1.46 4.37 -3.41
CA LEU A 187 2.45 5.30 -3.94
C LEU A 187 3.14 4.77 -5.20
N GLU A 188 3.52 3.49 -5.25
CA GLU A 188 4.14 2.85 -6.42
C GLU A 188 3.20 2.85 -7.63
N HIS A 189 1.90 2.60 -7.43
CA HIS A 189 0.91 2.71 -8.50
C HIS A 189 0.72 4.13 -8.99
N LYS A 190 0.63 5.11 -8.07
CA LYS A 190 0.56 6.53 -8.44
C LYS A 190 1.77 6.92 -9.28
N ALA A 191 2.97 6.53 -8.86
CA ALA A 191 4.21 6.85 -9.54
C ALA A 191 4.30 6.24 -10.96
N ARG A 192 3.76 5.05 -11.17
CA ARG A 192 3.84 4.35 -12.46
C ARG A 192 2.76 4.77 -13.44
N LEU A 193 1.54 4.95 -12.96
CA LEU A 193 0.35 5.05 -13.82
C LEU A 193 -0.19 6.49 -13.92
N CYS A 194 -0.09 7.26 -12.85
CA CYS A 194 -0.67 8.60 -12.79
C CYS A 194 0.19 9.77 -13.34
N PRO A 195 1.50 9.64 -13.67
CA PRO A 195 2.26 10.78 -14.20
C PRO A 195 1.63 11.40 -15.44
N GLY A 196 1.64 12.74 -15.52
CA GLY A 196 1.06 13.48 -16.65
C GLY A 196 -0.48 13.42 -16.71
N ASN A 197 -1.15 13.16 -15.59
CA ASN A 197 -2.61 13.10 -15.48
C ASN A 197 -3.26 12.03 -16.37
N ARG A 198 -2.51 10.98 -16.72
CA ARG A 198 -2.98 9.88 -17.59
C ARG A 198 -4.21 9.16 -17.03
N HIS A 199 -4.27 9.04 -15.70
CA HIS A 199 -5.35 8.38 -14.97
C HIS A 199 -5.78 9.22 -13.77
N SER A 200 -6.48 10.32 -14.02
CA SER A 200 -6.91 11.29 -13.00
C SER A 200 -7.82 10.69 -11.93
N SER A 201 -8.74 9.79 -12.31
CA SER A 201 -9.63 9.08 -11.39
C SER A 201 -8.85 8.17 -10.45
N LEU A 202 -7.92 7.39 -10.99
CA LEU A 202 -7.00 6.54 -10.21
C LEU A 202 -6.18 7.37 -9.23
N ASN A 203 -5.65 8.50 -9.71
CA ASN A 203 -4.86 9.38 -8.87
C ASN A 203 -5.67 9.87 -7.65
N ALA A 204 -6.90 10.35 -7.87
CA ALA A 204 -7.81 10.79 -6.81
C ALA A 204 -8.16 9.64 -5.83
N ALA A 205 -8.47 8.46 -6.36
CA ALA A 205 -8.76 7.26 -5.60
C ALA A 205 -7.60 6.85 -4.67
N CYS A 206 -6.36 6.84 -5.17
CA CYS A 206 -5.19 6.57 -4.35
C CYS A 206 -4.93 7.67 -3.32
N CYS A 207 -5.18 8.95 -3.64
CA CYS A 207 -5.06 10.06 -2.69
C CYS A 207 -6.04 9.92 -1.53
N ASP A 208 -7.32 9.66 -1.83
CA ASP A 208 -8.35 9.47 -0.81
C ASP A 208 -8.05 8.28 0.10
N PHE A 209 -7.55 7.19 -0.48
CA PHE A 209 -7.11 6.02 0.28
C PHE A 209 -5.96 6.36 1.23
N LEU A 210 -4.88 6.96 0.71
CA LEU A 210 -3.70 7.33 1.49
C LEU A 210 -4.06 8.29 2.63
N LEU A 211 -4.86 9.31 2.35
CA LEU A 211 -5.30 10.28 3.34
C LEU A 211 -6.08 9.61 4.47
N LYS A 212 -7.11 8.81 4.14
CA LYS A 212 -7.92 8.10 5.15
C LYS A 212 -7.09 7.13 5.98
N LEU A 213 -6.18 6.38 5.34
CA LEU A 213 -5.32 5.44 6.04
C LEU A 213 -4.40 6.19 7.03
N CYS A 214 -3.72 7.25 6.58
CA CYS A 214 -2.83 8.04 7.43
C CYS A 214 -3.57 8.67 8.62
N VAL A 215 -4.74 9.28 8.40
CA VAL A 215 -5.55 9.86 9.49
C VAL A 215 -5.99 8.79 10.49
N CYS A 216 -6.34 7.58 10.03
CA CYS A 216 -6.68 6.47 10.92
C CYS A 216 -5.48 6.00 11.76
N LEU A 217 -4.27 5.99 11.18
CA LEU A 217 -3.03 5.63 11.88
C LEU A 217 -2.62 6.68 12.91
N LEU A 218 -2.90 7.96 12.64
CA LEU A 218 -2.62 9.07 13.55
C LEU A 218 -3.65 9.18 14.69
N SER A 219 -4.90 8.78 14.47
CA SER A 219 -6.00 8.93 15.44
C SER A 219 -6.03 7.83 16.52
N GLN A 220 -4.90 7.18 16.83
CA GLN A 220 -4.83 6.10 17.81
C GLN A 220 -5.06 6.64 19.24
N PRO A 221 -5.76 5.89 20.12
CA PRO A 221 -6.27 6.41 21.39
C PRO A 221 -5.22 6.65 22.49
N GLU A 222 -3.92 6.47 22.24
CA GLU A 222 -2.90 6.42 23.31
C GLU A 222 -2.50 7.78 23.91
N SER A 223 -2.94 8.91 23.36
CA SER A 223 -2.76 10.21 24.03
C SER A 223 -3.73 11.28 23.53
N PHE A 224 -4.88 11.42 24.21
CA PHE A 224 -5.77 12.55 24.02
C PHE A 224 -5.21 13.79 24.72
N THR A 225 -4.27 14.48 24.07
CA THR A 225 -3.85 15.83 24.43
C THR A 225 -4.21 16.80 23.30
N PRO A 226 -4.55 18.07 23.61
CA PRO A 226 -4.85 19.06 22.58
C PRO A 226 -3.67 19.31 21.61
N SER A 227 -2.43 19.13 22.08
CA SER A 227 -1.23 19.19 21.23
C SER A 227 -1.15 18.04 20.21
N HIS A 228 -1.62 16.85 20.57
CA HIS A 228 -1.68 15.71 19.65
C HIS A 228 -2.73 15.94 18.55
N GLN A 229 -3.91 16.46 18.90
CA GLN A 229 -4.96 16.77 17.92
C GLN A 229 -4.51 17.82 16.89
N GLN A 230 -3.82 18.88 17.34
CA GLN A 230 -3.26 19.88 16.45
C GLN A 230 -2.27 19.27 15.44
N GLY A 231 -1.43 18.33 15.88
CA GLY A 231 -0.51 17.62 15.00
C GLY A 231 -1.20 16.76 13.95
N VAL A 232 -2.32 16.10 14.29
CA VAL A 232 -3.09 15.30 13.32
C VAL A 232 -3.70 16.18 12.22
N GLU A 233 -4.31 17.31 12.60
CA GLU A 233 -4.90 18.25 11.64
C GLU A 233 -3.86 18.84 10.69
N GLU A 234 -2.68 19.16 11.21
CA GLU A 234 -1.55 19.66 10.42
C GLU A 234 -1.07 18.63 9.38
N VAL A 235 -0.88 17.37 9.79
CA VAL A 235 -0.49 16.28 8.87
C VAL A 235 -1.58 16.02 7.84
N GLU A 236 -2.86 16.01 8.25
CA GLU A 236 -3.98 15.82 7.33
C GLU A 236 -4.03 16.92 6.26
N TYR A 237 -3.81 18.18 6.65
CA TYR A 237 -3.75 19.31 5.73
C TYR A 237 -2.64 19.14 4.69
N VAL A 238 -1.41 18.86 5.13
CA VAL A 238 -0.25 18.67 4.26
C VAL A 238 -0.46 17.50 3.29
N LEU A 239 -1.00 16.38 3.76
CA LEU A 239 -1.30 15.23 2.92
C LEU A 239 -2.37 15.58 1.87
N ARG A 240 -3.46 16.23 2.28
CA ARG A 240 -4.54 16.60 1.35
C ARG A 240 -4.06 17.52 0.23
N ASP A 241 -3.17 18.46 0.54
CA ASP A 241 -2.63 19.43 -0.42
C ASP A 241 -1.70 18.77 -1.45
N CYS A 242 -0.82 17.88 -1.00
CA CYS A 242 0.26 17.34 -1.82
C CYS A 242 -0.06 16.00 -2.50
N LEU A 243 -1.00 15.20 -1.97
CA LEU A 243 -1.19 13.84 -2.49
C LEU A 243 -1.60 13.81 -3.96
N LEU A 244 -2.41 14.78 -4.43
CA LEU A 244 -2.84 14.85 -5.83
C LEU A 244 -1.68 15.08 -6.81
N SER A 245 -0.69 15.90 -6.44
CA SER A 245 0.47 16.17 -7.29
C SER A 245 1.58 15.12 -7.14
N LEU A 246 1.58 14.34 -6.06
CA LEU A 246 2.58 13.30 -5.79
C LEU A 246 2.42 12.10 -6.74
N CYS A 247 3.20 12.09 -7.84
CA CYS A 247 3.25 11.00 -8.82
C CYS A 247 4.69 10.59 -9.18
N CYS A 248 5.67 10.80 -8.29
CA CYS A 248 7.06 10.36 -8.46
C CYS A 248 7.33 9.07 -7.66
N HIS A 249 8.34 8.31 -8.08
CA HIS A 249 8.71 7.08 -7.39
C HIS A 249 9.34 7.39 -6.04
N ALA A 250 9.12 6.51 -5.05
CA ALA A 250 9.74 6.65 -3.73
C ALA A 250 11.27 6.77 -3.80
N CYS A 251 11.91 6.11 -4.77
CA CYS A 251 13.36 6.22 -5.00
C CYS A 251 13.84 7.62 -5.39
N ASP A 252 12.95 8.50 -5.89
CA ASP A 252 13.28 9.87 -6.30
C ASP A 252 13.13 10.86 -5.12
N TRP A 253 12.48 10.45 -4.03
CA TRP A 253 12.19 11.31 -2.88
C TRP A 253 13.43 11.87 -2.19
N PRO A 254 14.58 11.16 -2.09
CA PRO A 254 15.82 11.75 -1.58
C PRO A 254 16.25 13.03 -2.31
N LEU A 255 16.01 13.11 -3.63
CA LEU A 255 16.33 14.30 -4.41
C LEU A 255 15.37 15.44 -4.07
N VAL A 256 14.06 15.14 -3.97
CA VAL A 256 13.04 16.13 -3.60
C VAL A 256 13.28 16.69 -2.19
N LEU A 257 13.70 15.84 -1.24
CA LEU A 257 14.08 16.27 0.12
C LEU A 257 15.36 17.09 0.16
N ALA A 258 16.22 16.96 -0.86
CA ALA A 258 17.46 17.69 -1.01
C ALA A 258 17.31 19.02 -1.78
N ASP A 259 16.14 19.27 -2.40
CA ASP A 259 15.84 20.49 -3.15
C ASP A 259 15.61 21.69 -2.24
N VAL A 260 15.73 22.90 -2.83
CA VAL A 260 15.56 24.15 -2.11
C VAL A 260 14.13 24.26 -1.56
N PRO A 261 13.94 24.49 -0.25
CA PRO A 261 12.65 24.35 0.42
C PRO A 261 11.57 25.28 -0.12
N ALA A 262 11.92 26.51 -0.50
CA ALA A 262 10.94 27.55 -0.84
C ALA A 262 9.99 27.17 -2.00
N GLU A 263 10.39 26.29 -2.91
CA GLU A 263 9.57 25.91 -4.07
C GLU A 263 8.70 24.67 -3.79
N ASN A 264 9.15 23.76 -2.92
CA ASN A 264 8.54 22.44 -2.71
C ASN A 264 8.32 22.09 -1.23
N GLN A 265 8.25 23.07 -0.33
CA GLN A 265 8.26 22.85 1.11
C GLN A 265 7.13 21.93 1.59
N THR A 266 5.89 22.22 1.18
CA THR A 266 4.72 21.41 1.56
C THR A 266 4.85 19.97 1.03
N LEU A 267 5.45 19.80 -0.15
CA LEU A 267 5.73 18.49 -0.71
C LEU A 267 6.78 17.75 0.14
N GLN A 268 7.88 18.40 0.53
CA GLN A 268 8.90 17.83 1.41
C GLN A 268 8.30 17.39 2.76
N PHE A 269 7.41 18.19 3.34
CA PHE A 269 6.68 17.83 4.56
C PHE A 269 5.79 16.61 4.34
N CYS A 270 5.05 16.57 3.23
CA CYS A 270 4.23 15.41 2.85
C CYS A 270 5.07 14.14 2.74
N LEU A 271 6.23 14.21 2.08
CA LEU A 271 7.16 13.08 1.97
C LEU A 271 7.64 12.60 3.34
N LEU A 272 8.00 13.52 4.24
CA LEU A 272 8.43 13.18 5.60
C LEU A 272 7.34 12.50 6.41
N HIS A 273 6.09 12.98 6.34
CA HIS A 273 4.97 12.34 7.03
C HIS A 273 4.67 10.94 6.49
N LEU A 274 4.72 10.76 5.16
CA LEU A 274 4.54 9.44 4.55
C LEU A 274 5.67 8.50 4.93
N LEU A 275 6.93 8.95 4.90
CA LEU A 275 8.09 8.17 5.36
C LEU A 275 7.94 7.78 6.83
N TYR A 276 7.58 8.73 7.70
CA TYR A 276 7.35 8.50 9.12
C TYR A 276 6.28 7.44 9.38
N LEU A 277 5.07 7.62 8.83
CA LEU A 277 3.96 6.69 9.03
C LEU A 277 4.27 5.32 8.44
N SER A 278 4.93 5.28 7.28
CA SER A 278 5.33 4.03 6.66
C SER A 278 6.32 3.26 7.54
N LEU A 279 7.38 3.92 8.03
CA LEU A 279 8.39 3.28 8.89
C LEU A 279 7.80 2.86 10.24
N LEU A 280 7.01 3.73 10.87
CA LEU A 280 6.35 3.46 12.16
C LEU A 280 5.51 2.19 12.13
N HIS A 281 4.86 1.92 11.00
CA HIS A 281 4.01 0.75 10.83
C HIS A 281 4.67 -0.40 10.05
N GLY A 282 5.97 -0.32 9.76
CA GLY A 282 6.73 -1.40 9.11
C GLY A 282 6.56 -1.50 7.59
N ASP A 283 6.03 -0.48 6.93
CA ASP A 283 5.98 -0.33 5.47
C ASP A 283 7.22 0.40 4.95
N ARG A 284 8.33 -0.31 4.74
CA ARG A 284 9.59 0.34 4.36
C ARG A 284 9.56 0.82 2.90
N LEU A 285 9.50 2.15 2.72
CA LEU A 285 9.56 2.82 1.41
C LEU A 285 10.98 2.95 0.85
N LEU A 286 11.97 3.13 1.74
CA LEU A 286 13.37 3.37 1.40
C LEU A 286 14.30 2.54 2.29
N PRO A 287 15.53 2.23 1.84
CA PRO A 287 16.57 1.66 2.70
C PRO A 287 16.95 2.63 3.84
N ASP A 288 17.25 2.10 5.02
CA ASP A 288 17.52 2.89 6.24
C ASP A 288 18.67 3.89 6.05
N ALA A 289 19.75 3.51 5.35
CA ALA A 289 20.87 4.40 5.08
C ALA A 289 20.49 5.58 4.17
N THR A 290 19.69 5.32 3.12
CA THR A 290 19.17 6.36 2.21
C THR A 290 18.21 7.28 2.95
N LEU A 291 17.33 6.71 3.78
CA LEU A 291 16.36 7.46 4.57
C LEU A 291 17.06 8.37 5.59
N PHE A 292 18.00 7.83 6.36
CA PHE A 292 18.78 8.58 7.35
C PHE A 292 19.51 9.76 6.70
N SER A 293 20.29 9.51 5.64
CA SER A 293 21.05 10.55 4.95
C SER A 293 20.15 11.63 4.33
N SER A 294 18.99 11.26 3.78
CA SER A 294 18.03 12.21 3.22
C SER A 294 17.43 13.12 4.30
N VAL A 295 17.06 12.57 5.46
CA VAL A 295 16.47 13.34 6.56
C VAL A 295 17.50 14.26 7.22
N VAL A 296 18.74 13.80 7.42
CA VAL A 296 19.84 14.67 7.91
C VAL A 296 20.02 15.86 6.99
N ARG A 297 20.13 15.61 5.68
CA ARG A 297 20.29 16.68 4.68
C ARG A 297 19.13 17.67 4.71
N PHE A 298 17.90 17.17 4.75
CA PHE A 298 16.71 18.02 4.87
C PHE A 298 16.76 18.91 6.11
N VAL A 299 17.08 18.35 7.29
CA VAL A 299 17.16 19.12 8.55
C VAL A 299 18.25 20.19 8.49
N CYS A 300 19.43 19.87 7.94
CA CYS A 300 20.50 20.85 7.74
C CYS A 300 20.05 22.00 6.82
N LEU A 301 19.36 21.71 5.71
CA LEU A 301 18.82 22.72 4.81
C LEU A 301 17.80 23.63 5.50
N MET A 302 16.92 23.09 6.36
CA MET A 302 15.98 23.92 7.13
C MET A 302 16.69 24.85 8.11
N GLN A 303 17.75 24.36 8.76
CA GLN A 303 18.55 25.13 9.71
C GLN A 303 19.29 26.27 9.03
N GLU A 304 19.92 26.02 7.88
CA GLU A 304 20.63 27.04 7.09
C GLU A 304 19.69 28.16 6.62
N GLN A 305 18.43 27.85 6.35
CA GLN A 305 17.43 28.83 5.95
C GLN A 305 16.75 29.55 7.12
N HIS A 306 17.12 29.25 8.37
CA HIS A 306 16.48 29.77 9.58
C HIS A 306 14.96 29.56 9.62
N ASN A 307 14.46 28.53 8.93
CA ASN A 307 13.04 28.20 8.89
C ASN A 307 12.68 27.36 10.12
N SER A 308 11.70 27.81 10.90
CA SER A 308 11.14 27.01 11.99
C SER A 308 10.33 25.85 11.41
N LEU A 309 10.71 24.62 11.77
CA LEU A 309 9.94 23.45 11.38
C LEU A 309 8.61 23.39 12.15
N PRO A 310 7.50 23.06 11.48
CA PRO A 310 6.26 22.73 12.17
C PRO A 310 6.45 21.54 13.12
N PRO A 311 5.76 21.50 14.28
CA PRO A 311 5.96 20.46 15.29
C PRO A 311 5.76 19.03 14.75
N SER A 312 4.78 18.83 13.86
CA SER A 312 4.50 17.52 13.27
C SER A 312 5.64 17.03 12.38
N VAL A 313 6.28 17.96 11.64
CA VAL A 313 7.42 17.68 10.76
C VAL A 313 8.66 17.38 11.59
N GLN A 314 8.90 18.15 12.65
CA GLN A 314 9.99 17.90 13.59
C GLN A 314 9.85 16.51 14.25
N GLN A 315 8.65 16.14 14.71
CA GLN A 315 8.38 14.81 15.27
C GLN A 315 8.66 13.70 14.24
N SER A 316 8.20 13.89 13.00
CA SER A 316 8.44 12.94 11.91
C SER A 316 9.94 12.76 11.65
N ALA A 317 10.69 13.86 11.53
CA ALA A 317 12.13 13.84 11.27
C ALA A 317 12.92 13.19 12.42
N LEU A 318 12.60 13.54 13.68
CA LEU A 318 13.27 12.96 14.85
C LEU A 318 13.04 11.46 14.95
N TYR A 319 11.81 11.01 14.75
CA TYR A 319 11.51 9.57 14.74
C TYR A 319 12.29 8.85 13.64
N LEU A 320 12.28 9.40 12.41
CA LEU A 320 12.98 8.81 11.28
C LEU A 320 14.48 8.69 11.53
N LEU A 321 15.12 9.73 12.07
CA LEU A 321 16.54 9.70 12.42
C LEU A 321 16.83 8.65 13.49
N ALA A 322 16.07 8.65 14.59
CA ALA A 322 16.27 7.69 15.68
C ALA A 322 16.09 6.24 15.22
N ALA A 323 15.02 5.96 14.45
CA ALA A 323 14.69 4.62 14.01
C ALA A 323 15.63 4.06 12.93
N THR A 324 16.33 4.93 12.19
CA THR A 324 17.27 4.51 11.12
C THR A 324 18.74 4.55 11.54
N GLN A 325 19.08 5.21 12.65
CA GLN A 325 20.44 5.30 13.19
C GLN A 325 21.00 3.93 13.60
N GLU A 326 20.23 3.09 14.27
CA GLU A 326 20.71 1.79 14.83
C GLU A 326 21.14 0.78 13.75
N ASN A 327 20.68 0.94 12.51
CA ASN A 327 20.96 0.02 11.40
C ASN A 327 22.03 0.54 10.44
N ASN A 328 22.71 1.64 10.76
CA ASN A 328 23.68 2.26 9.87
C ASN A 328 25.10 2.21 10.47
N PRO A 329 25.96 1.26 10.03
CA PRO A 329 27.30 1.06 10.59
C PRO A 329 28.29 2.19 10.26
N ASP A 330 27.96 3.08 9.33
CA ASP A 330 28.82 4.21 8.93
C ASP A 330 28.73 5.42 9.88
N LEU A 331 28.03 5.33 11.02
CA LEU A 331 27.88 6.46 11.96
C LEU A 331 28.97 6.56 13.03
N ASP A 332 29.87 5.59 13.16
CA ASP A 332 30.96 5.62 14.15
C ASP A 332 32.00 6.73 13.89
N TRP A 333 32.07 7.31 12.68
CA TRP A 333 33.06 8.36 12.36
C TRP A 333 32.51 9.80 12.40
N VAL A 334 31.18 10.00 12.45
CA VAL A 334 30.57 11.34 12.37
C VAL A 334 30.51 12.05 13.75
N ILE A 335 30.69 11.30 14.84
CA ILE A 335 30.66 11.83 16.22
C ILE A 335 31.86 12.77 16.52
N HIS A 336 32.91 12.76 15.70
CA HIS A 336 34.11 13.57 15.95
C HIS A 336 34.11 15.00 15.40
N TYR A 337 33.07 15.46 14.68
CA TYR A 337 33.09 16.80 14.05
C TYR A 337 31.83 17.67 14.18
N THR A 338 30.86 17.34 15.03
CA THR A 338 29.73 18.26 15.31
C THR A 338 29.91 19.02 16.63
N PRO A 339 29.89 20.37 16.63
CA PRO A 339 29.75 21.13 17.87
C PRO A 339 28.40 20.81 18.50
N VAL A 340 28.40 20.62 19.81
CA VAL A 340 27.24 20.34 20.65
C VAL A 340 26.08 21.30 20.31
N LEU A 341 24.97 20.73 19.83
CA LEU A 341 23.69 21.42 19.69
C LEU A 341 23.22 21.84 21.10
N HIS A 342 23.49 23.09 21.48
CA HIS A 342 22.89 23.71 22.65
C HIS A 342 21.44 24.10 22.32
N TRP A 343 20.49 23.27 22.73
CA TRP A 343 19.09 23.66 22.88
C TRP A 343 18.90 24.16 24.31
N THR A 344 18.63 25.46 24.49
CA THR A 344 18.19 26.02 25.76
C THR A 344 16.90 26.79 25.57
N GLY A 345 15.89 26.47 26.39
CA GLY A 345 14.75 27.33 26.72
C GLY A 345 13.43 26.85 26.15
#